data_AF-A0A4Z0YTC5-F1
#
_entry.id   AF-A0A4Z0YTC5-F1
#
_cell.length_a   1.000
_cell.length_b   1.000
_cell.length_c   1.000
_cell.angle_alpha   90.00
_cell.angle_beta   90.00
_cell.angle_gamma   90.00
#
_symmetry.space_group_name_H-M   'P 1'
#
loop_
_entity.id
_entity.type
_entity.pdbx_description
1 polymer ?
#
loop_
_entity_poly.entity_id
_entity_poly.type
_entity_poly.pdbx_seq_one_letter_code
_entity_poly.pdbx_strand_id
1 'polypeptide(L)'
;MSAPGASENPIPRFTIDLAKPPRERYHEVVQVFGPRISKVCLRRVYDDEENEEIRGISDASDWGMEELQDLLVVLEFVDSASNNPGHVIARSITYAGFVGSLTVVRQLRWHQLMVLFGKRKSIGSIVRSFMLRPSQPINEAENVAGSPISRFVKQAEALTSVPSAPCYLILCDGREAAVVVKDCLTGTVQSTSEFIAQTNHDPDGDDKDPAQEHETTQQDRRIVIESSFKVEGWVEESTGRQYCLQKKWDRHVRKFQAQNSTVPLAVRPSITERTLRKWLSDYPTLNECTHYTSILDPATGKIRWLMRGH
;
A
#
# COMPACT_ATOMS: atom_id res chain seq x y z
N MET A 1 -1.30 27.46 -29.50
CA MET A 1 -1.67 26.18 -28.87
C MET A 1 -0.37 25.47 -28.53
N SER A 2 -0.11 25.23 -27.26
CA SER A 2 1.11 24.56 -26.80
C SER A 2 0.72 23.27 -26.09
N ALA A 3 1.46 22.18 -26.31
CA ALA A 3 1.20 20.93 -25.60
C ALA A 3 1.54 21.09 -24.10
N PRO A 4 0.77 20.50 -23.17
CA PRO A 4 1.21 20.40 -21.78
C PRO A 4 2.46 19.51 -21.74
N GLY A 5 3.53 20.02 -21.15
CA GLY A 5 4.81 19.30 -21.07
C GLY A 5 4.68 18.02 -20.24
N ALA A 6 5.30 16.94 -20.71
CA ALA A 6 5.63 15.82 -19.85
C ALA A 6 6.72 16.29 -18.87
N SER A 7 6.62 15.93 -17.59
CA SER A 7 7.63 16.33 -16.58
C SER A 7 8.98 15.67 -16.89
N GLU A 8 10.03 16.49 -16.93
CA GLU A 8 11.30 16.16 -17.63
C GLU A 8 12.23 15.15 -16.94
N ASN A 9 11.83 14.56 -15.80
CA ASN A 9 12.61 13.53 -15.11
C ASN A 9 11.82 12.23 -14.91
N PRO A 10 12.13 11.15 -15.65
CA PRO A 10 11.48 9.85 -15.47
C PRO A 10 11.81 9.28 -14.09
N ILE A 11 10.85 8.57 -13.49
CA ILE A 11 11.05 7.92 -12.18
C ILE A 11 12.06 6.77 -12.37
N PRO A 12 13.23 6.80 -11.70
CA PRO A 12 14.30 5.84 -11.95
C PRO A 12 13.95 4.44 -11.44
N ARG A 13 14.53 3.44 -12.11
CA ARG A 13 14.33 2.00 -11.83
C ARG A 13 15.66 1.38 -11.45
N PHE A 14 15.68 0.55 -10.42
CA PHE A 14 16.87 -0.16 -9.95
C PHE A 14 16.60 -1.66 -9.87
N THR A 15 17.60 -2.46 -10.22
CA THR A 15 17.52 -3.93 -10.13
C THR A 15 18.15 -4.39 -8.83
N ILE A 16 17.35 -4.95 -7.93
CA ILE A 16 17.79 -5.42 -6.62
C ILE A 16 17.97 -6.93 -6.68
N ASP A 17 19.22 -7.36 -6.88
CA ASP A 17 19.58 -8.76 -7.00
C ASP A 17 19.72 -9.42 -5.63
N LEU A 18 18.78 -10.33 -5.31
CA LEU A 18 18.68 -11.01 -4.02
C LEU A 18 19.84 -12.00 -3.78
N ALA A 19 20.50 -12.47 -4.83
CA ALA A 19 21.68 -13.33 -4.75
C ALA A 19 22.93 -12.61 -4.23
N LYS A 20 22.97 -11.26 -4.30
CA LYS A 20 24.04 -10.46 -3.70
C LYS A 20 23.90 -10.42 -2.17
N PRO A 21 25.01 -10.33 -1.41
CA PRO A 21 24.97 -10.11 0.03
C PRO A 21 24.11 -8.89 0.40
N PRO A 22 23.31 -8.91 1.48
CA PRO A 22 22.34 -7.85 1.79
C PRO A 22 22.90 -6.41 1.74
N ARG A 23 24.11 -6.19 2.26
CA ARG A 23 24.83 -4.89 2.21
C ARG A 23 25.04 -4.35 0.80
N GLU A 24 25.18 -5.24 -0.19
CA GLU A 24 25.56 -4.91 -1.56
C GLU A 24 24.34 -4.62 -2.45
N ARG A 25 23.17 -5.16 -2.09
CA ARG A 25 21.93 -5.16 -2.90
C ARG A 25 21.45 -3.77 -3.37
N TYR A 26 21.77 -2.69 -2.64
CA TYR A 26 21.29 -1.32 -2.93
C TYR A 26 22.41 -0.34 -3.31
N HIS A 27 23.63 -0.80 -3.61
CA HIS A 27 24.76 0.10 -3.91
C HIS A 27 24.45 1.09 -5.05
N GLU A 28 23.72 0.67 -6.09
CA GLU A 28 23.30 1.54 -7.20
C GLU A 28 22.34 2.66 -6.74
N VAL A 29 21.41 2.35 -5.82
CA VAL A 29 20.49 3.33 -5.23
C VAL A 29 21.26 4.35 -4.38
N VAL A 30 22.22 3.86 -3.58
CA VAL A 30 23.07 4.70 -2.70
C VAL A 30 24.04 5.56 -3.52
N GLN A 31 24.53 5.10 -4.68
CA GLN A 31 25.35 5.91 -5.58
C GLN A 31 24.56 7.09 -6.18
N VAL A 32 23.30 6.88 -6.58
CA VAL A 32 22.47 7.95 -7.17
C VAL A 32 21.92 8.91 -6.10
N PHE A 33 21.44 8.38 -4.97
CA PHE A 33 20.71 9.17 -3.97
C PHE A 33 21.50 9.46 -2.68
N GLY A 34 22.69 8.90 -2.49
CA GLY A 34 23.51 9.00 -1.27
C GLY A 34 23.62 10.41 -0.68
N PRO A 35 24.01 11.45 -1.46
CA PRO A 35 24.11 12.83 -0.97
C PRO A 35 22.77 13.49 -0.53
N ARG A 36 21.63 12.88 -0.87
CA ARG A 36 20.28 13.28 -0.42
C ARG A 36 19.84 12.42 0.76
N ILE A 37 20.04 11.11 0.68
CA ILE A 37 19.82 10.10 1.72
C ILE A 37 20.65 10.35 2.98
N SER A 38 21.83 10.98 2.86
CA SER A 38 22.71 11.26 4.00
C SER A 38 22.19 12.34 4.97
N LYS A 39 20.89 12.67 4.84
CA LYS A 39 20.11 13.63 5.62
C LYS A 39 18.68 13.07 5.88
N VAL A 40 18.53 11.74 6.05
CA VAL A 40 17.21 11.05 6.03
C VAL A 40 16.98 9.95 7.09
N CYS A 41 17.94 9.06 7.38
CA CYS A 41 17.62 7.73 7.94
C CYS A 41 17.10 7.57 9.39
N LEU A 42 16.75 6.32 9.67
CA LEU A 42 16.37 5.76 10.96
C LEU A 42 17.32 4.62 11.39
N ARG A 43 17.39 4.33 12.68
CA ARG A 43 18.40 3.46 13.30
C ARG A 43 17.83 2.07 13.67
N ARG A 44 18.34 1.01 13.03
CA ARG A 44 18.02 -0.44 13.21
C ARG A 44 16.57 -0.86 12.91
N VAL A 45 16.42 -2.08 12.38
CA VAL A 45 15.14 -2.76 12.09
C VAL A 45 15.25 -4.25 12.53
N TYR A 46 14.27 -5.10 12.21
CA TYR A 46 14.04 -6.41 12.84
C TYR A 46 14.90 -7.57 12.33
N ASP A 47 15.19 -7.62 11.04
CA ASP A 47 15.84 -8.77 10.40
C ASP A 47 17.33 -8.52 10.16
N ASP A 48 18.17 -9.56 10.18
CA ASP A 48 19.61 -9.39 9.97
C ASP A 48 19.93 -8.98 8.52
N GLU A 49 19.20 -9.46 7.50
CA GLU A 49 19.40 -8.96 6.14
C GLU A 49 18.93 -7.51 6.00
N GLU A 50 17.73 -7.17 6.48
CA GLU A 50 17.20 -5.80 6.43
C GLU A 50 18.06 -4.80 7.22
N ASN A 51 18.64 -5.21 8.36
CA ASN A 51 19.58 -4.38 9.11
C ASN A 51 20.85 -4.07 8.31
N GLU A 52 21.35 -5.02 7.54
CA GLU A 52 22.57 -4.87 6.76
C GLU A 52 22.31 -4.14 5.42
N GLU A 53 21.09 -4.23 4.86
CA GLU A 53 20.59 -3.33 3.80
C GLU A 53 20.53 -1.86 4.32
N ILE A 54 20.01 -1.64 5.53
CA ILE A 54 19.79 -0.29 6.10
C ILE A 54 21.09 0.41 6.52
N ARG A 55 22.12 -0.33 6.96
CA ARG A 55 23.38 0.28 7.44
C ARG A 55 24.16 1.07 6.36
N GLY A 56 23.81 0.97 5.08
CA GLY A 56 24.41 1.77 4.00
C GLY A 56 23.80 3.17 3.79
N ILE A 57 22.85 3.62 4.63
CA ILE A 57 21.82 4.60 4.25
C ILE A 57 21.54 5.58 5.42
N SER A 58 22.39 6.56 5.80
CA SER A 58 22.35 7.30 7.12
C SER A 58 22.60 8.82 7.07
N ASP A 59 21.89 9.76 7.77
CA ASP A 59 20.90 9.69 8.89
C ASP A 59 19.89 10.91 8.97
N ALA A 60 18.76 10.77 9.67
CA ALA A 60 17.65 11.69 10.09
C ALA A 60 16.87 12.62 9.09
N SER A 61 15.52 12.46 8.99
CA SER A 61 14.58 13.28 8.17
C SER A 61 13.54 14.12 8.94
N ASP A 62 13.49 15.43 8.66
CA ASP A 62 12.28 16.30 8.68
C ASP A 62 12.23 17.00 7.30
N TRP A 63 11.27 16.67 6.42
CA TRP A 63 11.25 17.13 5.01
C TRP A 63 9.83 17.45 4.52
N GLY A 64 9.74 18.26 3.45
CA GLY A 64 8.48 18.61 2.79
C GLY A 64 7.95 17.55 1.81
N MET A 65 6.83 17.89 1.17
CA MET A 65 6.13 17.01 0.22
C MET A 65 6.86 16.90 -1.13
N GLU A 66 7.45 18.01 -1.58
CA GLU A 66 8.14 18.14 -2.88
C GLU A 66 9.38 17.25 -2.93
N GLU A 67 10.21 17.30 -1.89
CA GLU A 67 11.49 16.58 -1.85
C GLU A 67 11.31 15.07 -1.70
N LEU A 68 10.21 14.63 -1.06
CA LEU A 68 9.80 13.23 -1.04
C LEU A 68 9.42 12.73 -2.43
N GLN A 69 8.76 13.54 -3.27
CA GLN A 69 8.55 13.15 -4.67
C GLN A 69 9.89 12.85 -5.34
N ASP A 70 10.88 13.72 -5.16
CA ASP A 70 12.19 13.61 -5.82
C ASP A 70 13.00 12.36 -5.42
N LEU A 71 12.68 11.72 -4.28
CA LEU A 71 13.23 10.43 -3.86
C LEU A 71 12.46 9.20 -4.37
N LEU A 72 11.34 9.36 -5.11
CA LEU A 72 10.54 8.23 -5.62
C LEU A 72 11.33 7.36 -6.60
N VAL A 73 11.35 6.05 -6.36
CA VAL A 73 12.03 5.01 -7.16
C VAL A 73 11.14 3.80 -7.42
N VAL A 74 11.47 3.05 -8.48
CA VAL A 74 11.00 1.67 -8.68
C VAL A 74 12.13 0.71 -8.36
N LEU A 75 11.84 -0.33 -7.56
CA LEU A 75 12.74 -1.45 -7.31
C LEU A 75 12.20 -2.70 -8.02
N GLU A 76 13.06 -3.39 -8.77
CA GLU A 76 12.76 -4.66 -9.44
C GLU A 76 13.63 -5.76 -8.83
N PHE A 77 13.01 -6.67 -8.09
CA PHE A 77 13.73 -7.74 -7.38
C PHE A 77 13.97 -8.93 -8.32
N VAL A 78 15.21 -9.37 -8.44
CA VAL A 78 15.64 -10.54 -9.23
C VAL A 78 16.46 -11.48 -8.36
N ASP A 79 16.68 -12.71 -8.83
CA ASP A 79 17.63 -13.66 -8.24
C ASP A 79 18.55 -14.17 -9.36
N SER A 80 19.77 -13.63 -9.42
CA SER A 80 20.75 -14.01 -10.45
C SER A 80 21.35 -15.41 -10.27
N ALA A 81 21.12 -16.07 -9.12
CA ALA A 81 21.48 -17.46 -8.88
C ALA A 81 20.35 -18.45 -9.26
N SER A 82 19.15 -17.95 -9.57
CA SER A 82 18.02 -18.78 -10.00
C SER A 82 18.17 -19.34 -11.43
N ASN A 83 17.33 -20.34 -11.76
CA ASN A 83 17.23 -20.91 -13.10
C ASN A 83 16.76 -19.90 -14.19
N ASN A 84 16.38 -18.67 -13.83
CA ASN A 84 16.00 -17.62 -14.77
C ASN A 84 16.45 -16.25 -14.25
N PRO A 85 17.73 -15.89 -14.37
CA PRO A 85 18.33 -14.73 -13.69
C PRO A 85 17.79 -13.37 -14.16
N GLY A 86 17.10 -13.31 -15.30
CA GLY A 86 16.40 -12.11 -15.79
C GLY A 86 14.95 -11.98 -15.30
N HIS A 87 14.46 -12.91 -14.48
CA HIS A 87 13.08 -12.89 -14.00
C HIS A 87 12.91 -11.94 -12.81
N VAL A 88 12.08 -10.91 -12.99
CA VAL A 88 11.68 -10.00 -11.90
C VAL A 88 10.60 -10.66 -11.06
N ILE A 89 11.02 -11.13 -9.88
CA ILE A 89 10.21 -11.82 -8.86
C ILE A 89 9.15 -10.89 -8.27
N ALA A 90 9.53 -9.65 -7.96
CA ALA A 90 8.65 -8.65 -7.36
C ALA A 90 9.02 -7.23 -7.82
N ARG A 91 8.05 -6.31 -7.71
CA ARG A 91 8.26 -4.87 -7.94
C ARG A 91 7.75 -4.06 -6.77
N SER A 92 8.47 -3.01 -6.42
CA SER A 92 8.06 -2.03 -5.41
C SER A 92 8.18 -0.61 -5.97
N ILE A 93 7.26 0.26 -5.56
CA ILE A 93 7.35 1.71 -5.74
C ILE A 93 7.52 2.28 -4.33
N THR A 94 8.63 2.97 -4.09
CA THR A 94 9.04 3.42 -2.74
C THR A 94 9.90 4.69 -2.84
N TYR A 95 10.32 5.25 -1.71
CA TYR A 95 11.30 6.33 -1.66
C TYR A 95 12.71 5.78 -1.44
N ALA A 96 13.70 6.36 -2.11
CA ALA A 96 15.11 6.03 -1.93
C ALA A 96 15.52 6.26 -0.47
N GLY A 97 16.05 5.22 0.17
CA GLY A 97 16.38 5.20 1.60
C GLY A 97 15.23 4.81 2.54
N PHE A 98 14.00 4.67 2.05
CA PHE A 98 12.88 4.18 2.87
C PHE A 98 12.79 2.64 2.86
N VAL A 99 13.25 2.03 3.96
CA VAL A 99 13.16 0.57 4.21
C VAL A 99 12.04 0.23 5.22
N GLY A 100 11.42 1.22 5.89
CA GLY A 100 10.10 1.04 6.48
C GLY A 100 9.68 1.99 7.60
N SER A 101 8.35 2.14 7.72
CA SER A 101 7.59 2.89 8.73
C SER A 101 7.65 4.43 8.63
N LEU A 102 6.55 5.03 8.17
CA LEU A 102 6.25 6.47 8.23
C LEU A 102 4.96 6.65 9.04
N THR A 103 5.09 6.80 10.36
CA THR A 103 3.95 7.10 11.25
C THR A 103 4.43 7.76 12.54
N VAL A 104 3.95 8.97 12.85
CA VAL A 104 4.22 9.66 14.11
C VAL A 104 2.91 10.07 14.77
N VAL A 105 2.45 9.25 15.72
CA VAL A 105 1.29 9.54 16.58
C VAL A 105 1.70 9.29 18.02
N ARG A 106 1.33 10.18 18.95
CA ARG A 106 1.87 10.21 20.33
C ARG A 106 1.68 8.92 21.12
N GLN A 107 0.68 8.10 20.81
CA GLN A 107 0.40 6.83 21.47
C GLN A 107 1.22 5.64 20.93
N LEU A 108 1.74 5.71 19.68
CA LEU A 108 2.43 4.57 19.05
C LEU A 108 3.91 4.42 19.42
N ARG A 109 4.42 5.19 20.38
CA ARG A 109 5.85 5.26 20.73
C ARG A 109 6.48 3.91 21.09
N TRP A 110 5.75 3.00 21.75
CA TRP A 110 6.28 1.65 22.02
C TRP A 110 6.34 0.78 20.76
N HIS A 111 5.39 0.92 19.82
CA HIS A 111 5.51 0.25 18.52
C HIS A 111 6.77 0.75 17.78
N GLN A 112 6.92 2.07 17.65
CA GLN A 112 8.08 2.69 17.00
C GLN A 112 9.40 2.22 17.63
N LEU A 113 9.49 2.25 18.96
CA LEU A 113 10.68 1.84 19.71
C LEU A 113 10.96 0.33 19.60
N MET A 114 9.93 -0.51 19.47
CA MET A 114 10.11 -1.92 19.13
C MET A 114 10.63 -2.13 17.70
N VAL A 115 10.19 -1.34 16.72
CA VAL A 115 10.75 -1.43 15.35
C VAL A 115 12.22 -0.97 15.33
N LEU A 116 12.51 0.19 15.92
CA LEU A 116 13.87 0.77 15.99
C LEU A 116 14.88 -0.06 16.82
N PHE A 117 14.42 -0.89 17.76
CA PHE A 117 15.29 -1.84 18.46
C PHE A 117 15.31 -3.24 17.83
N GLY A 118 14.71 -3.43 16.65
CA GLY A 118 14.67 -4.73 15.98
C GLY A 118 13.84 -5.79 16.72
N LYS A 119 12.83 -5.36 17.49
CA LYS A 119 11.93 -6.23 18.29
C LYS A 119 10.53 -6.40 17.68
N ARG A 120 10.17 -5.64 16.63
CA ARG A 120 8.99 -5.87 15.79
C ARG A 120 9.30 -5.53 14.33
N LYS A 121 8.75 -6.28 13.36
CA LYS A 121 8.83 -5.93 11.94
C LYS A 121 8.06 -4.65 11.63
N SER A 122 8.57 -3.83 10.71
CA SER A 122 7.81 -2.73 10.11
C SER A 122 6.72 -3.28 9.16
N ILE A 123 5.69 -2.48 8.84
CA ILE A 123 4.70 -2.89 7.84
C ILE A 123 5.37 -3.15 6.47
N GLY A 124 6.37 -2.35 6.10
CA GLY A 124 7.18 -2.57 4.89
C GLY A 124 7.91 -3.92 4.89
N SER A 125 8.52 -4.30 6.01
CA SER A 125 9.15 -5.61 6.22
C SER A 125 8.14 -6.77 6.16
N ILE A 126 6.95 -6.60 6.74
CA ILE A 126 5.86 -7.59 6.65
C ILE A 126 5.42 -7.79 5.20
N VAL A 127 5.21 -6.70 4.44
CA VAL A 127 4.78 -6.74 3.04
C VAL A 127 5.90 -7.26 2.13
N ARG A 128 7.17 -6.86 2.32
CA ARG A 128 8.35 -7.42 1.63
C ARG A 128 8.44 -8.92 1.87
N SER A 129 8.34 -9.35 3.12
CA SER A 129 8.35 -10.75 3.55
C SER A 129 7.09 -11.53 3.12
N PHE A 130 6.04 -10.86 2.66
CA PHE A 130 4.88 -11.48 2.00
C PHE A 130 5.12 -11.64 0.50
N MET A 131 5.56 -10.57 -0.19
CA MET A 131 5.84 -10.55 -1.63
C MET A 131 6.99 -11.47 -2.05
N LEU A 132 8.07 -11.54 -1.25
CA LEU A 132 9.24 -12.36 -1.54
C LEU A 132 9.14 -13.79 -0.96
N ARG A 133 8.02 -14.16 -0.33
CA ARG A 133 7.87 -15.49 0.27
C ARG A 133 7.74 -16.52 -0.86
N PRO A 134 8.58 -17.56 -0.92
CA PRO A 134 8.42 -18.61 -1.94
C PRO A 134 7.02 -19.21 -1.84
N SER A 135 6.32 -19.29 -2.97
CA SER A 135 5.05 -20.02 -3.05
C SER A 135 5.30 -21.46 -2.64
N GLN A 136 4.83 -21.84 -1.44
CA GLN A 136 4.96 -23.22 -0.96
C GLN A 136 4.42 -24.18 -2.04
N PRO A 137 5.13 -25.31 -2.29
CA PRO A 137 4.70 -26.29 -3.26
C PRO A 137 3.28 -26.74 -2.94
N ILE A 138 2.48 -26.98 -3.98
CA ILE A 138 1.10 -27.39 -3.81
C ILE A 138 1.12 -28.82 -3.24
N ASN A 139 0.83 -28.96 -1.95
CA ASN A 139 0.35 -30.22 -1.42
C ASN A 139 -1.01 -30.48 -2.08
N GLU A 140 -1.04 -31.29 -3.13
CA GLU A 140 -2.27 -31.56 -3.89
C GLU A 140 -3.38 -32.19 -3.02
N ALA A 141 -2.99 -32.78 -1.88
CA ALA A 141 -3.89 -33.24 -0.81
C ALA A 141 -4.72 -32.13 -0.13
N GLU A 142 -4.32 -30.85 -0.20
CA GLU A 142 -5.14 -29.72 0.30
C GLU A 142 -6.09 -29.13 -0.76
N ASN A 143 -6.12 -29.66 -1.99
CA ASN A 143 -7.17 -29.36 -2.96
C ASN A 143 -8.49 -30.09 -2.60
N VAL A 144 -8.97 -29.88 -1.37
CA VAL A 144 -10.35 -30.21 -0.98
C VAL A 144 -11.27 -29.25 -1.75
N ALA A 145 -11.76 -29.73 -2.90
CA ALA A 145 -12.74 -29.06 -3.74
C ALA A 145 -14.07 -28.92 -2.96
N GLY A 146 -14.16 -27.83 -2.19
CA GLY A 146 -15.19 -27.64 -1.15
C GLY A 146 -14.79 -26.66 -0.04
N SER A 147 -13.52 -26.28 0.10
CA SER A 147 -13.14 -25.15 0.97
C SER A 147 -13.64 -23.83 0.33
N PRO A 148 -14.51 -23.04 0.99
CA PRO A 148 -15.12 -21.86 0.38
C PRO A 148 -14.20 -20.63 0.34
N ILE A 149 -13.02 -20.70 0.97
CA ILE A 149 -12.04 -19.61 1.10
C ILE A 149 -10.85 -19.91 0.19
N SER A 150 -10.49 -18.96 -0.68
CA SER A 150 -9.40 -19.12 -1.65
C SER A 150 -8.01 -19.18 -0.98
N ARG A 151 -7.01 -19.71 -1.70
CA ARG A 151 -5.61 -19.70 -1.21
C ARG A 151 -5.11 -18.27 -0.94
N PHE A 152 -5.53 -17.33 -1.78
CA PHE A 152 -5.18 -15.92 -1.67
C PHE A 152 -5.79 -15.28 -0.41
N VAL A 153 -7.08 -15.53 -0.13
CA VAL A 153 -7.71 -15.03 1.10
C VAL A 153 -7.08 -15.65 2.35
N LYS A 154 -6.78 -16.96 2.36
CA LYS A 154 -6.04 -17.59 3.47
C LYS A 154 -4.66 -16.97 3.71
N GLN A 155 -3.99 -16.49 2.66
CA GLN A 155 -2.73 -15.77 2.78
C GLN A 155 -2.92 -14.34 3.32
N ALA A 156 -4.01 -13.66 2.98
CA ALA A 156 -4.39 -12.37 3.57
C ALA A 156 -4.81 -12.51 5.04
N GLU A 157 -5.60 -13.52 5.39
CA GLU A 157 -5.98 -13.90 6.76
C GLU A 157 -4.75 -14.16 7.63
N ALA A 158 -3.71 -14.82 7.09
CA ALA A 158 -2.45 -15.05 7.82
C ALA A 158 -1.71 -13.75 8.22
N LEU A 159 -2.08 -12.58 7.66
CA LEU A 159 -1.55 -11.28 8.09
C LEU A 159 -2.30 -10.71 9.31
N THR A 160 -3.56 -11.07 9.56
CA THR A 160 -4.37 -10.50 10.66
C THR A 160 -3.76 -10.78 12.04
N SER A 161 -3.09 -11.92 12.19
CA SER A 161 -2.41 -12.33 13.43
C SER A 161 -0.99 -11.77 13.59
N VAL A 162 -0.44 -11.05 12.60
CA VAL A 162 0.94 -10.52 12.66
C VAL A 162 0.95 -9.17 13.40
N PRO A 163 1.69 -9.01 14.52
CA PRO A 163 1.70 -7.75 15.27
C PRO A 163 2.42 -6.63 14.51
N SER A 164 1.67 -5.65 14.01
CA SER A 164 2.16 -4.51 13.21
C SER A 164 1.91 -3.17 13.91
N ALA A 165 1.94 -2.05 13.18
CA ALA A 165 1.18 -0.86 13.52
C ALA A 165 -0.20 -0.95 12.84
N PRO A 166 -1.20 -0.14 13.22
CA PRO A 166 -2.47 -0.11 12.51
C PRO A 166 -2.27 0.36 11.07
N CYS A 167 -2.96 -0.27 10.11
CA CYS A 167 -2.88 0.06 8.70
C CYS A 167 -3.99 -0.58 7.85
N TYR A 168 -4.02 -0.22 6.57
CA TYR A 168 -4.81 -0.90 5.55
C TYR A 168 -3.86 -1.52 4.53
N LEU A 169 -4.01 -2.81 4.24
CA LEU A 169 -3.25 -3.50 3.18
C LEU A 169 -4.19 -3.93 2.07
N ILE A 170 -3.99 -3.39 0.87
CA ILE A 170 -4.71 -3.83 -0.34
C ILE A 170 -3.84 -4.83 -1.09
N LEU A 171 -4.35 -6.05 -1.25
CA LEU A 171 -3.71 -7.16 -1.94
C LEU A 171 -4.54 -7.54 -3.18
N CYS A 172 -3.91 -8.07 -4.23
CA CYS A 172 -4.61 -8.58 -5.42
C CYS A 172 -3.74 -9.60 -6.17
N ASP A 173 -4.31 -10.74 -6.57
CA ASP A 173 -3.64 -11.76 -7.40
C ASP A 173 -4.02 -11.68 -8.90
N GLY A 174 -4.93 -10.77 -9.26
CA GLY A 174 -5.48 -10.62 -10.61
C GLY A 174 -6.77 -11.40 -10.89
N ARG A 175 -7.29 -12.13 -9.88
CA ARG A 175 -8.59 -12.80 -9.89
C ARG A 175 -9.45 -12.37 -8.70
N GLU A 176 -8.81 -12.17 -7.56
CA GLU A 176 -9.39 -11.71 -6.30
C GLU A 176 -8.54 -10.58 -5.72
N ALA A 177 -9.19 -9.62 -5.08
CA ALA A 177 -8.59 -8.55 -4.30
C ALA A 177 -9.06 -8.65 -2.85
N ALA A 178 -8.19 -8.32 -1.90
CA ALA A 178 -8.49 -8.33 -0.48
C ALA A 178 -7.99 -7.05 0.19
N VAL A 179 -8.80 -6.49 1.08
CA VAL A 179 -8.41 -5.44 2.02
C VAL A 179 -8.24 -6.09 3.38
N VAL A 180 -7.05 -5.96 3.96
CA VAL A 180 -6.80 -6.29 5.36
C VAL A 180 -6.82 -4.99 6.17
N VAL A 181 -7.82 -4.83 7.03
CA VAL A 181 -7.83 -3.79 8.07
C VAL A 181 -7.04 -4.33 9.24
N LYS A 182 -6.09 -3.55 9.76
CA LYS A 182 -5.02 -4.06 10.63
C LYS A 182 -4.91 -3.20 11.89
N ASP A 183 -4.89 -3.85 13.04
CA ASP A 183 -4.56 -3.28 14.36
C ASP A 183 -3.12 -3.61 14.79
N CYS A 184 -2.72 -3.08 15.95
CA CYS A 184 -1.50 -3.44 16.66
C CYS A 184 -1.31 -4.96 16.94
N LEU A 185 -2.39 -5.74 16.92
CA LEU A 185 -2.42 -7.19 17.22
C LEU A 185 -3.35 -7.95 16.25
N THR A 186 -4.60 -7.51 16.13
CA THR A 186 -5.69 -8.09 15.33
C THR A 186 -5.79 -7.53 13.91
N GLY A 187 -6.75 -8.03 13.14
CA GLY A 187 -7.20 -7.44 11.89
C GLY A 187 -8.38 -8.21 11.28
N THR A 188 -9.09 -7.59 10.34
CA THR A 188 -10.16 -8.21 9.55
C THR A 188 -9.75 -8.30 8.08
N VAL A 189 -10.41 -9.16 7.30
CA VAL A 189 -10.20 -9.28 5.86
C VAL A 189 -11.54 -9.18 5.14
N GLN A 190 -11.61 -8.33 4.12
CA GLN A 190 -12.72 -8.29 3.16
C GLN A 190 -12.15 -8.63 1.78
N SER A 191 -12.68 -9.65 1.10
CA SER A 191 -12.30 -9.97 -0.29
C SER A 191 -13.43 -9.78 -1.30
N THR A 192 -13.04 -9.63 -2.56
CA THR A 192 -13.94 -9.60 -3.71
C THR A 192 -13.23 -9.99 -4.99
N SER A 193 -13.98 -10.51 -5.96
CA SER A 193 -13.48 -10.77 -7.33
C SER A 193 -14.07 -9.79 -8.37
N GLU A 194 -14.51 -8.61 -7.93
CA GLU A 194 -14.92 -7.49 -8.79
C GLU A 194 -14.12 -6.21 -8.50
N PHE A 195 -14.62 -5.33 -7.61
CA PHE A 195 -14.04 -4.03 -7.31
C PHE A 195 -14.07 -3.78 -5.81
N ILE A 196 -12.96 -3.26 -5.28
CA ILE A 196 -12.83 -2.75 -3.92
C ILE A 196 -11.98 -1.49 -3.94
N ALA A 197 -12.34 -0.52 -3.10
CA ALA A 197 -11.58 0.70 -2.88
C ALA A 197 -11.50 0.95 -1.38
N GLN A 198 -10.28 1.11 -0.86
CA GLN A 198 -10.00 1.42 0.53
C GLN A 198 -9.14 2.69 0.58
N THR A 199 -9.46 3.60 1.50
CA THR A 199 -8.71 4.84 1.75
C THR A 199 -8.14 4.84 3.17
N ASN A 200 -8.40 5.88 3.96
CA ASN A 200 -7.73 6.17 5.23
C ASN A 200 -8.74 6.26 6.40
N HIS A 201 -9.83 5.50 6.33
CA HIS A 201 -10.82 5.31 7.38
C HIS A 201 -11.15 3.81 7.48
N ASP A 202 -11.56 3.36 8.66
CA ASP A 202 -12.05 1.98 8.80
C ASP A 202 -13.37 1.83 8.04
N PRO A 203 -13.61 0.72 7.32
CA PRO A 203 -14.90 0.48 6.69
C PRO A 203 -16.00 0.44 7.75
N ASP A 204 -17.17 1.03 7.46
CA ASP A 204 -18.31 1.05 8.38
C ASP A 204 -18.66 -0.36 8.86
N GLY A 205 -18.32 -0.67 10.11
CA GLY A 205 -18.74 -1.87 10.81
C GLY A 205 -20.13 -1.70 11.44
N ASP A 206 -20.81 -2.82 11.68
CA ASP A 206 -22.13 -2.85 12.33
C ASP A 206 -22.10 -2.43 13.83
N ASP A 207 -20.94 -2.13 14.40
CA ASP A 207 -20.71 -1.71 15.80
C ASP A 207 -21.16 -0.24 16.08
N LYS A 208 -22.38 0.11 15.65
CA LYS A 208 -23.12 1.28 16.16
C LYS A 208 -24.23 0.81 17.10
N ASP A 209 -23.84 0.29 18.26
CA ASP A 209 -24.77 0.13 19.39
C ASP A 209 -25.22 1.52 19.87
N PRO A 210 -26.51 1.90 19.73
CA PRO A 210 -26.98 3.25 19.99
C PRO A 210 -27.11 3.59 21.48
N ALA A 211 -26.62 2.74 22.38
CA ALA A 211 -26.91 2.80 23.82
C ALA A 211 -25.93 3.62 24.69
N GLN A 212 -24.89 4.26 24.13
CA GLN A 212 -23.87 5.00 24.91
C GLN A 212 -23.71 6.48 24.55
N GLU A 213 -24.80 7.26 24.63
CA GLU A 213 -24.65 8.67 24.98
C GLU A 213 -24.30 8.80 26.47
N HIS A 214 -23.03 9.11 26.79
CA HIS A 214 -22.61 9.45 28.15
C HIS A 214 -22.39 10.97 28.29
N GLU A 215 -23.07 11.56 29.27
CA GLU A 215 -23.14 13.00 29.48
C GLU A 215 -21.76 13.61 29.82
N THR A 216 -21.10 14.20 28.82
CA THR A 216 -19.86 14.97 29.02
C THR A 216 -20.14 16.45 29.21
N THR A 217 -19.55 17.00 30.27
CA THR A 217 -19.74 18.36 30.78
C THR A 217 -19.32 19.43 29.75
N GLN A 218 -19.93 20.62 29.80
CA GLN A 218 -19.66 21.70 28.84
C GLN A 218 -18.18 22.13 28.74
N GLN A 219 -17.40 21.92 29.79
CA GLN A 219 -15.96 22.23 29.80
C GLN A 219 -15.17 21.27 28.90
N ASP A 220 -15.42 19.96 29.01
CA ASP A 220 -14.77 18.92 28.19
C ASP A 220 -15.13 19.06 26.72
N ARG A 221 -16.40 19.41 26.44
CA ARG A 221 -16.88 19.63 25.07
C ARG A 221 -16.00 20.61 24.28
N ARG A 222 -15.47 21.68 24.89
CA ARG A 222 -14.60 22.62 24.17
C ARG A 222 -13.25 22.01 23.74
N ILE A 223 -12.61 21.24 24.62
CA ILE A 223 -11.31 20.60 24.32
C ILE A 223 -11.51 19.46 23.31
N VAL A 224 -12.61 18.71 23.43
CA VAL A 224 -12.99 17.69 22.45
C VAL A 224 -13.30 18.33 21.09
N ILE A 225 -14.07 19.42 21.03
CA ILE A 225 -14.45 20.09 19.77
C ILE A 225 -13.23 20.57 18.97
N GLU A 226 -12.24 21.24 19.58
CA GLU A 226 -11.03 21.69 18.85
C GLU A 226 -10.17 20.53 18.32
N SER A 227 -10.23 19.36 18.98
CA SER A 227 -9.60 18.11 18.54
C SER A 227 -10.41 17.45 17.42
N SER A 228 -11.71 17.25 17.63
CA SER A 228 -12.62 16.53 16.73
C SER A 228 -12.77 17.22 15.39
N PHE A 229 -12.92 18.55 15.34
CA PHE A 229 -13.01 19.29 14.06
C PHE A 229 -11.83 19.02 13.11
N LYS A 230 -10.66 18.64 13.63
CA LYS A 230 -9.48 18.29 12.82
C LYS A 230 -9.34 16.80 12.51
N VAL A 231 -10.01 15.91 13.25
CA VAL A 231 -10.06 14.47 12.95
C VAL A 231 -11.22 14.15 12.02
N GLU A 232 -12.39 14.72 12.31
CA GLU A 232 -13.64 14.58 11.56
C GLU A 232 -13.45 14.99 10.09
N GLY A 233 -12.86 16.15 9.82
CA GLY A 233 -12.55 16.59 8.45
C GLY A 233 -11.58 15.67 7.67
N TRP A 234 -10.69 14.94 8.34
CA TRP A 234 -9.81 13.96 7.68
C TRP A 234 -10.56 12.65 7.36
N VAL A 235 -11.49 12.24 8.23
CA VAL A 235 -12.40 11.12 7.96
C VAL A 235 -13.38 11.49 6.83
N GLU A 236 -13.96 12.68 6.84
CA GLU A 236 -14.82 13.19 5.76
C GLU A 236 -14.11 13.22 4.40
N GLU A 237 -12.88 13.72 4.34
CA GLU A 237 -12.07 13.74 3.11
C GLU A 237 -11.76 12.31 2.62
N SER A 238 -11.37 11.42 3.53
CA SER A 238 -11.08 10.00 3.28
C SER A 238 -12.29 9.24 2.74
N THR A 239 -13.45 9.40 3.38
CA THR A 239 -14.75 8.83 2.97
C THR A 239 -15.21 9.45 1.65
N GLY A 240 -15.01 10.75 1.46
CA GLY A 240 -15.27 11.46 0.21
C GLY A 240 -14.48 10.89 -0.98
N ARG A 241 -13.17 10.65 -0.80
CA ARG A 241 -12.31 10.00 -1.81
C ARG A 241 -12.80 8.59 -2.17
N GLN A 242 -13.16 7.77 -1.18
CA GLN A 242 -13.66 6.42 -1.39
C GLN A 242 -15.02 6.42 -2.11
N TYR A 243 -15.96 7.24 -1.64
CA TYR A 243 -17.28 7.43 -2.24
C TYR A 243 -17.17 7.92 -3.69
N CYS A 244 -16.25 8.83 -4.01
CA CYS A 244 -16.02 9.29 -5.38
C CYS A 244 -15.55 8.16 -6.31
N LEU A 245 -14.75 7.21 -5.85
CA LEU A 245 -14.36 6.03 -6.63
C LEU A 245 -15.51 5.02 -6.76
N GLN A 246 -16.18 4.68 -5.65
CA GLN A 246 -17.34 3.76 -5.68
C GLN A 246 -18.44 4.28 -6.62
N LYS A 247 -18.77 5.58 -6.56
CA LYS A 247 -19.76 6.23 -7.42
C LYS A 247 -19.38 6.23 -8.92
N LYS A 248 -18.08 6.18 -9.25
CA LYS A 248 -17.60 5.97 -10.63
C LYS A 248 -17.83 4.51 -11.06
N TRP A 249 -17.52 3.55 -10.17
CA TRP A 249 -17.78 2.12 -10.40
C TRP A 249 -19.27 1.79 -10.54
N ASP A 250 -20.12 2.16 -9.59
CA ASP A 250 -21.58 1.92 -9.62
C ASP A 250 -22.22 2.44 -10.92
N ARG A 251 -21.80 3.63 -11.36
CA ARG A 251 -22.26 4.25 -12.60
C ARG A 251 -21.81 3.48 -13.84
N HIS A 252 -20.63 2.86 -13.79
CA HIS A 252 -20.14 1.99 -14.85
C HIS A 252 -20.90 0.66 -14.88
N VAL A 253 -21.08 0.00 -13.73
CA VAL A 253 -21.84 -1.26 -13.60
C VAL A 253 -23.28 -1.09 -14.09
N ARG A 254 -23.99 -0.04 -13.66
CA ARG A 254 -25.37 0.23 -14.11
C ARG A 254 -25.47 0.47 -15.62
N LYS A 255 -24.48 1.14 -16.22
CA LYS A 255 -24.41 1.34 -17.68
C LYS A 255 -24.13 0.02 -18.41
N PHE A 256 -23.17 -0.75 -17.91
CA PHE A 256 -22.82 -2.06 -18.45
C PHE A 256 -24.03 -3.00 -18.43
N GLN A 257 -24.72 -3.11 -17.29
CA GLN A 257 -25.94 -3.90 -17.15
C GLN A 257 -27.03 -3.46 -18.14
N ALA A 258 -27.34 -2.16 -18.22
CA ALA A 258 -28.37 -1.64 -19.13
C ALA A 258 -28.05 -1.83 -20.62
N GLN A 259 -26.77 -1.92 -20.99
CA GLN A 259 -26.31 -2.22 -22.36
C GLN A 259 -26.25 -3.71 -22.66
N ASN A 260 -26.14 -4.56 -21.64
CA ASN A 260 -25.92 -6.01 -21.77
C ASN A 260 -27.08 -6.83 -21.17
N SER A 261 -28.29 -6.26 -21.13
CA SER A 261 -29.51 -6.86 -20.55
C SER A 261 -29.93 -8.21 -21.14
N THR A 262 -29.32 -8.64 -22.26
CA THR A 262 -29.54 -9.91 -22.95
C THR A 262 -28.32 -10.85 -22.91
N VAL A 263 -27.23 -10.46 -22.24
CA VAL A 263 -25.97 -11.20 -22.17
C VAL A 263 -25.98 -12.13 -20.95
N PRO A 264 -25.37 -13.34 -21.01
CA PRO A 264 -25.33 -14.25 -19.86
C PRO A 264 -24.67 -13.64 -18.61
N LEU A 265 -25.22 -14.00 -17.45
CA LEU A 265 -24.83 -13.54 -16.11
C LEU A 265 -23.34 -13.73 -15.75
N ALA A 266 -22.61 -14.52 -16.54
CA ALA A 266 -21.17 -14.78 -16.35
C ALA A 266 -20.25 -13.63 -16.84
N VAL A 267 -20.74 -12.69 -17.67
CA VAL A 267 -19.90 -11.60 -18.18
C VAL A 267 -19.82 -10.46 -17.17
N ARG A 268 -18.70 -10.39 -16.44
CA ARG A 268 -18.47 -9.37 -15.41
C ARG A 268 -18.18 -7.98 -16.00
N PRO A 269 -18.59 -6.89 -15.32
CA PRO A 269 -18.22 -5.53 -15.71
C PRO A 269 -16.70 -5.34 -15.59
N SER A 270 -16.10 -4.66 -16.57
CA SER A 270 -14.67 -4.33 -16.58
C SER A 270 -14.43 -2.93 -17.14
N ILE A 271 -13.30 -2.30 -16.77
CA ILE A 271 -12.91 -0.96 -17.22
C ILE A 271 -11.60 -1.00 -18.01
N THR A 272 -11.46 -0.09 -18.98
CA THR A 272 -10.20 0.06 -19.71
C THR A 272 -9.13 0.75 -18.84
N GLU A 273 -7.86 0.50 -19.12
CA GLU A 273 -6.75 1.20 -18.45
C GLU A 273 -6.88 2.73 -18.59
N ARG A 274 -7.36 3.23 -19.75
CA ARG A 274 -7.65 4.65 -19.98
C ARG A 274 -8.77 5.18 -19.08
N THR A 275 -9.79 4.37 -18.80
CA THR A 275 -10.87 4.69 -17.86
C THR A 275 -10.33 4.81 -16.44
N LEU A 276 -9.53 3.83 -16.00
CA LEU A 276 -8.92 3.81 -14.67
C LEU A 276 -7.94 4.97 -14.47
N ARG A 277 -7.04 5.22 -15.43
CA ARG A 277 -6.15 6.40 -15.42
C ARG A 277 -6.94 7.68 -15.19
N LYS A 278 -8.03 7.90 -15.93
CA LYS A 278 -8.90 9.06 -15.71
C LYS A 278 -9.49 9.08 -14.29
N TRP A 279 -10.07 7.96 -13.82
CA TRP A 279 -10.71 7.91 -12.51
C TRP A 279 -9.77 8.22 -11.36
N LEU A 280 -8.49 7.84 -11.49
CA LEU A 280 -7.43 8.17 -10.54
C LEU A 280 -6.97 9.63 -10.66
N SER A 281 -7.04 10.23 -11.85
CA SER A 281 -6.65 11.63 -12.11
C SER A 281 -7.74 12.68 -11.85
N ASP A 282 -9.02 12.33 -11.67
CA ASP A 282 -10.03 13.32 -11.27
C ASP A 282 -9.97 13.59 -9.75
N TYR A 283 -10.04 14.85 -9.32
CA TYR A 283 -10.28 15.25 -7.93
C TYR A 283 -11.57 14.57 -7.36
N PRO A 284 -11.62 14.19 -6.07
CA PRO A 284 -10.58 14.31 -5.05
C PRO A 284 -9.56 13.15 -5.02
N THR A 285 -9.57 12.23 -5.99
CA THR A 285 -8.67 11.06 -5.98
C THR A 285 -7.21 11.44 -6.26
N LEU A 286 -7.00 12.39 -7.16
CA LEU A 286 -5.75 13.14 -7.30
C LEU A 286 -5.94 14.52 -6.63
N ASN A 287 -5.04 14.86 -5.71
CA ASN A 287 -5.03 16.12 -4.96
C ASN A 287 -3.59 16.57 -4.67
N GLU A 288 -3.47 17.76 -4.08
CA GLU A 288 -2.22 18.41 -3.65
C GLU A 288 -1.39 17.62 -2.61
N CYS A 289 -1.99 16.61 -1.96
CA CYS A 289 -1.32 15.70 -1.04
C CYS A 289 -0.84 14.40 -1.71
N THR A 290 -1.08 14.21 -3.02
CA THR A 290 -0.73 12.99 -3.75
C THR A 290 0.72 13.04 -4.23
N HIS A 291 1.62 12.23 -3.65
CA HIS A 291 3.03 12.17 -4.11
C HIS A 291 3.22 11.44 -5.45
N TYR A 292 2.39 10.42 -5.74
CA TYR A 292 2.42 9.65 -6.98
C TYR A 292 1.10 8.91 -7.22
N THR A 293 0.89 8.46 -8.45
CA THR A 293 -0.24 7.60 -8.83
C THR A 293 0.25 6.46 -9.71
N SER A 294 -0.28 5.24 -9.54
CA SER A 294 0.14 4.08 -10.33
C SER A 294 -1.02 3.15 -10.70
N ILE A 295 -0.83 2.35 -11.75
CA ILE A 295 -1.66 1.17 -12.06
C ILE A 295 -0.72 -0.03 -12.19
N LEU A 296 -1.03 -1.09 -11.47
CA LEU A 296 -0.33 -2.37 -11.48
C LEU A 296 -1.17 -3.42 -12.20
N ASP A 297 -0.50 -4.29 -12.95
CA ASP A 297 -1.06 -5.50 -13.54
C ASP A 297 -0.50 -6.69 -12.75
N PRO A 298 -1.27 -7.28 -11.80
CA PRO A 298 -0.79 -8.38 -10.96
C PRO A 298 -0.57 -9.67 -11.76
N ALA A 299 -1.32 -9.88 -12.85
CA ALA A 299 -1.22 -11.10 -13.67
C ALA A 299 0.07 -11.15 -14.50
N THR A 300 0.67 -10.00 -14.84
CA THR A 300 2.00 -9.93 -15.47
C THR A 300 3.10 -9.33 -14.57
N GLY A 301 2.74 -8.96 -13.33
CA GLY A 301 3.60 -8.26 -12.37
C GLY A 301 4.08 -6.87 -12.83
N LYS A 302 3.46 -6.26 -13.85
CA LYS A 302 3.96 -5.04 -14.51
C LYS A 302 3.35 -3.76 -13.93
N ILE A 303 4.18 -2.72 -13.83
CA ILE A 303 3.71 -1.35 -13.65
C ILE A 303 3.21 -0.85 -15.03
N ARG A 304 1.90 -0.67 -15.16
CA ARG A 304 1.21 -0.25 -16.40
C ARG A 304 1.26 1.26 -16.61
N TRP A 305 1.16 1.99 -15.50
CA TRP A 305 1.26 3.43 -15.43
C TRP A 305 1.87 3.82 -14.09
N LEU A 306 2.70 4.86 -14.10
CA LEU A 306 3.24 5.51 -12.91
C LEU A 306 3.44 6.98 -13.27
N MET A 307 3.04 7.87 -12.37
CA MET A 307 3.13 9.32 -12.52
C MET A 307 3.50 9.92 -11.17
N ARG A 308 4.27 11.01 -11.19
CA ARG A 308 4.48 11.87 -10.01
C ARG A 308 3.18 12.60 -9.64
N GLY A 309 3.16 13.18 -8.46
CA GLY A 309 2.12 14.09 -8.00
C GLY A 309 2.08 15.41 -8.74
N HIS A 310 1.36 16.35 -8.14
CA HIS A 310 1.44 17.78 -8.43
C HIS A 310 2.15 18.53 -7.30
#